data_AF-W9HFS3-F1
#
_entry.id   AF-W9HFS3-F1
#
_cell.length_a   1.000
_cell.length_b   1.000
_cell.length_c   1.000
_cell.angle_alpha   90.00
_cell.angle_beta   90.00
_cell.angle_gamma   90.00
#
_symmetry.space_group_name_H-M   'P 1'
#
loop_
_entity.id
_entity.type
_entity.pdbx_description
1 polymer ?
#
loop_
_entity_poly.entity_id
_entity_poly.type
_entity_poly.pdbx_seq_one_letter_code
_entity_poly.pdbx_strand_id
1 'polypeptide(L)'
;MMMTPLDAQSTDVCQCTKVKGAGGIECELGTTVICPACHLEEANTREPNDTAQTAVEQTALPDERRVYIAFESSRLLKETGGQHLSDKSIRSVIKRRQKGQTTARHLVNEYGISALVTSLRALVDAEIFTSTDAASRRFPDLFPEEQVSRPEEEQETATGHLSTKEIEPLDGECNQSNDASGGFGGVLPNSRTGQTLRDCRLPTRPRQRLMLQLQLILEHACFSFAQREMQQVLEECDYRCAEAVSLQTWIDLFRNNKTFETEGNAGSLPNLLSSVGKIQNVIIHRLDLNFFQVNQFLLNAEEFIRLLDTPLYLDAVKPLRQRIEEVLLMANRDAASIHNEADGKVAEIEAQRERLNREEEGVKRHRDENLDNIRDSIERDIFAAMGQAKDALPGIGLADNR
;
A
#
# COMPACT_ATOMS: atom_id res chain seq x y z
N MET A 1 43.77 -11.56 -21.66
CA MET A 1 43.35 -10.42 -20.81
C MET A 1 41.83 -10.28 -20.96
N MET A 2 41.08 -10.78 -19.98
CA MET A 2 39.63 -10.58 -19.89
C MET A 2 39.38 -9.82 -18.59
N MET A 3 38.77 -8.64 -18.70
CA MET A 3 38.23 -7.88 -17.57
C MET A 3 36.72 -8.11 -17.54
N THR A 4 36.23 -8.70 -16.46
CA THR A 4 34.81 -8.66 -16.05
C THR A 4 34.59 -7.51 -15.06
N PRO A 5 33.44 -6.81 -15.09
CA PRO A 5 33.14 -5.75 -14.14
C PRO A 5 32.66 -6.29 -12.79
N LEU A 6 32.97 -5.53 -11.74
CA LEU A 6 32.63 -5.76 -10.34
C LEU A 6 31.13 -5.46 -10.08
N ASP A 7 30.41 -6.42 -9.50
CA ASP A 7 29.07 -6.23 -8.96
C ASP A 7 29.10 -5.35 -7.69
N ALA A 8 28.32 -4.27 -7.69
CA ALA A 8 28.10 -3.41 -6.53
C ALA A 8 26.98 -3.97 -5.65
N GLN A 9 27.31 -4.42 -4.44
CA GLN A 9 26.32 -4.76 -3.41
C GLN A 9 25.87 -3.50 -2.66
N SER A 10 24.59 -3.14 -2.75
CA SER A 10 24.00 -2.07 -1.93
C SER A 10 23.84 -2.54 -0.49
N THR A 11 24.80 -2.17 0.33
CA THR A 11 24.70 -2.28 1.79
C THR A 11 24.23 -0.92 2.29
N ASP A 12 23.14 -0.85 3.06
CA ASP A 12 22.68 0.40 3.69
C ASP A 12 23.69 0.83 4.78
N VAL A 13 24.79 1.45 4.35
CA VAL A 13 25.79 2.07 5.23
C VAL A 13 25.39 3.53 5.44
N CYS A 14 25.35 4.01 6.69
CA CYS A 14 24.99 5.39 6.98
C CYS A 14 26.05 6.34 6.38
N GLN A 15 25.67 7.15 5.40
CA GLN A 15 26.56 8.11 4.70
C GLN A 15 26.66 9.47 5.42
N CYS A 16 26.56 9.52 6.75
CA CYS A 16 26.61 10.78 7.50
C CYS A 16 28.04 11.37 7.51
N THR A 17 28.35 12.19 6.52
CA THR A 17 29.57 13.01 6.50
C THR A 17 29.44 14.18 7.47
N LYS A 18 29.83 14.00 8.74
CA LYS A 18 30.33 15.02 9.69
C LYS A 18 30.24 14.50 11.13
N VAL A 19 31.35 14.08 11.73
CA VAL A 19 31.98 14.73 12.90
C VAL A 19 33.44 14.30 12.92
N LYS A 20 34.32 15.27 12.73
CA LYS A 20 35.77 15.15 12.94
C LYS A 20 35.99 15.33 14.44
N GLY A 21 36.13 14.23 15.18
CA GLY A 21 36.38 14.25 16.61
C GLY A 21 36.96 12.91 17.04
N ALA A 22 38.26 12.89 17.31
CA ALA A 22 38.98 11.71 17.74
C ALA A 22 38.47 11.26 19.12
N GLY A 23 37.95 10.05 19.19
CA GLY A 23 37.59 9.34 20.41
C GLY A 23 37.39 7.88 20.05
N GLY A 24 38.48 7.11 20.04
CA GLY A 24 38.41 5.67 19.83
C GLY A 24 37.68 5.04 21.01
N ILE A 25 36.49 4.49 20.77
CA ILE A 25 35.85 3.55 21.69
C ILE A 25 36.23 2.17 21.18
N GLU A 26 37.07 1.46 21.94
CA GLU A 26 37.24 0.02 21.78
C GLU A 26 35.89 -0.64 22.05
N CYS A 27 35.15 -0.99 20.99
CA CYS A 27 33.90 -1.72 21.12
C CYS A 27 34.19 -3.22 21.16
N GLU A 28 33.76 -3.87 22.24
CA GLU A 28 33.67 -5.31 22.39
C GLU A 28 32.83 -5.94 21.27
N LEU A 29 33.20 -7.17 20.90
CA LEU A 29 32.54 -7.96 19.87
C LEU A 29 31.09 -8.29 20.26
N GLY A 30 30.11 -7.70 19.57
CA GLY A 30 28.69 -8.10 19.66
C GLY A 30 27.67 -6.98 19.83
N THR A 31 28.08 -5.72 19.95
CA THR A 31 27.17 -4.58 20.09
C THR A 31 26.74 -3.99 18.75
N THR A 32 25.43 -3.85 18.55
CA THR A 32 24.85 -3.04 17.47
C THR A 32 25.20 -1.58 17.70
N VAL A 33 25.98 -0.99 16.80
CA VAL A 33 26.29 0.44 16.83
C VAL A 33 25.16 1.19 16.13
N ILE A 34 24.48 2.07 16.86
CA ILE A 34 23.47 2.98 16.33
C ILE A 34 24.18 4.29 15.99
N CYS A 35 24.13 4.72 14.72
CA CYS A 35 24.74 5.98 14.35
C CYS A 35 24.04 7.14 15.08
N PRO A 36 24.77 8.00 15.82
CA PRO A 36 24.17 9.08 16.61
C PRO A 36 23.56 10.20 15.76
N ALA A 37 23.88 10.27 14.46
CA ALA A 37 23.33 11.29 13.55
C ALA A 37 22.04 10.83 12.84
N CYS A 38 21.97 9.55 12.46
CA CYS A 38 20.87 9.00 11.64
C CYS A 38 20.02 7.94 12.38
N HIS A 39 20.45 7.48 13.56
CA HIS A 39 19.85 6.39 14.34
C HIS A 39 19.50 5.13 13.52
N LEU A 40 20.29 4.85 12.48
CA LEU A 40 20.28 3.61 11.71
C LEU A 40 21.20 2.58 12.39
N GLU A 41 20.77 1.32 12.41
CA GLU A 41 21.51 0.18 12.97
C GLU A 41 22.57 -0.28 11.95
N GLU A 42 23.85 -0.24 12.30
CA GLU A 42 24.90 -0.86 11.50
C GLU A 42 24.95 -2.36 11.79
N ALA A 43 24.61 -3.18 10.80
CA ALA A 43 24.76 -4.62 10.87
C ALA A 43 26.18 -5.01 10.45
N ASN A 44 27.09 -5.20 11.41
CA ASN A 44 28.34 -5.93 11.16
C ASN A 44 27.98 -7.40 10.90
N THR A 45 27.92 -7.79 9.63
CA THR A 45 27.79 -9.18 9.25
C THR A 45 29.17 -9.84 9.29
N ARG A 46 29.30 -10.88 10.13
CA ARG A 46 30.40 -11.84 10.05
C ARG A 46 29.86 -13.06 9.31
N GLU A 47 30.51 -13.45 8.22
CA GLU A 47 30.28 -14.74 7.59
C GLU A 47 30.62 -15.87 8.59
N PRO A 48 29.73 -16.84 8.86
CA PRO A 48 30.12 -18.05 9.54
C PRO A 48 30.77 -18.97 8.52
N ASN A 49 32.05 -19.26 8.73
CA ASN A 49 32.76 -20.32 8.04
C ASN A 49 31.98 -21.63 8.13
N ASP A 50 31.84 -22.28 6.98
CA ASP A 50 31.39 -23.66 6.85
C ASP A 50 32.31 -24.59 7.62
N THR A 51 31.81 -25.20 8.69
CA THR A 51 32.14 -26.60 8.98
C THR A 51 31.13 -27.25 9.91
N ALA A 52 30.54 -28.34 9.39
CA ALA A 52 29.94 -29.47 10.09
C ALA A 52 28.68 -29.23 10.94
N GLN A 53 27.52 -29.57 10.35
CA GLN A 53 26.68 -30.63 10.92
C GLN A 53 25.84 -31.27 9.80
N THR A 54 26.38 -32.34 9.22
CA THR A 54 25.66 -33.31 8.42
C THR A 54 24.85 -34.20 9.37
N ALA A 55 23.52 -34.13 9.26
CA ALA A 55 22.64 -35.25 9.60
C ALA A 55 21.55 -35.27 8.53
N VAL A 56 21.66 -36.27 7.66
CA VAL A 56 20.70 -36.60 6.61
C VAL A 56 19.45 -37.11 7.31
N GLU A 57 18.37 -36.34 7.26
CA GLU A 57 17.04 -36.82 7.58
C GLU A 57 16.13 -36.45 6.41
N GLN A 58 15.47 -37.46 5.87
CA GLN A 58 14.67 -37.40 4.64
C GLN A 58 13.67 -36.25 4.75
N THR A 59 13.88 -35.20 3.96
CA THR A 59 13.05 -34.00 4.00
C THR A 59 11.65 -34.32 3.50
N ALA A 60 10.73 -34.60 4.43
CA ALA A 60 9.31 -34.46 4.18
C ALA A 60 9.08 -33.04 3.65
N LEU A 61 8.61 -32.92 2.41
CA LEU A 61 8.29 -31.61 1.85
C LEU A 61 7.10 -31.03 2.63
N PRO A 62 7.17 -29.75 3.04
CA PRO A 62 6.07 -29.11 3.74
C PRO A 62 4.84 -29.06 2.83
N ASP A 63 3.66 -29.28 3.41
CA ASP A 63 2.38 -29.14 2.71
C ASP A 63 2.27 -27.74 2.08
N GLU A 64 2.22 -27.71 0.75
CA GLU A 64 2.11 -26.51 -0.08
C GLU A 64 0.94 -25.60 0.36
N ARG A 65 -0.16 -26.18 0.87
CA ARG A 65 -1.31 -25.42 1.36
C ARG A 65 -0.99 -24.66 2.65
N ARG A 66 -0.34 -25.33 3.61
CA ARG A 66 0.09 -24.70 4.88
C ARG A 66 1.12 -23.60 4.61
N VAL A 67 2.00 -23.81 3.63
CA VAL A 67 2.96 -22.81 3.18
C VAL A 67 2.24 -21.63 2.54
N TYR A 68 1.29 -21.85 1.63
CA TYR A 68 0.52 -20.79 1.01
C TYR A 68 -0.16 -19.90 2.06
N ILE A 69 -0.95 -20.46 2.98
CA ILE A 69 -1.67 -19.70 4.03
C ILE A 69 -0.71 -18.90 4.93
N ALA A 70 0.44 -19.49 5.30
CA ALA A 70 1.42 -18.81 6.15
C ALA A 70 2.09 -17.61 5.46
N PHE A 71 2.18 -17.64 4.13
CA PHE A 71 2.92 -16.66 3.35
C PHE A 71 2.06 -15.77 2.46
N GLU A 72 0.76 -16.06 2.33
CA GLU A 72 -0.17 -15.40 1.40
C GLU A 72 -0.21 -13.89 1.59
N SER A 73 -0.26 -13.38 2.83
CA SER A 73 -0.35 -11.94 3.07
C SER A 73 0.95 -11.17 2.73
N SER A 74 1.96 -11.84 2.16
CA SER A 74 3.30 -11.27 1.91
C SER A 74 3.28 -10.41 0.66
N ARG A 75 3.35 -9.09 0.84
CA ARG A 75 3.40 -8.13 -0.28
C ARG A 75 4.52 -8.44 -1.27
N LEU A 76 5.70 -8.86 -0.78
CA LEU A 76 6.83 -9.25 -1.62
C LEU A 76 6.55 -10.44 -2.55
N LEU A 77 5.65 -11.35 -2.15
CA LEU A 77 5.23 -12.49 -2.99
C LEU A 77 4.06 -12.12 -3.92
N LYS A 78 3.23 -11.14 -3.55
CA LYS A 78 2.12 -10.64 -4.37
C LYS A 78 2.56 -9.64 -5.44
N GLU A 79 3.61 -8.87 -5.18
CA GLU A 79 4.10 -7.80 -6.07
C GLU A 79 5.09 -8.31 -7.12
N THR A 80 5.48 -9.59 -7.09
CA THR A 80 6.54 -10.09 -7.97
C THR A 80 6.12 -10.41 -9.39
N GLY A 81 4.83 -10.39 -9.74
CA GLY A 81 4.32 -10.40 -11.13
C GLY A 81 5.14 -11.21 -12.16
N GLY A 82 5.42 -12.49 -11.88
CA GLY A 82 6.16 -13.37 -12.80
C GLY A 82 7.70 -13.22 -12.80
N GLN A 83 8.29 -12.40 -11.92
CA GLN A 83 9.75 -12.33 -11.74
C GLN A 83 10.25 -13.44 -10.81
N HIS A 84 11.22 -14.22 -11.30
CA HIS A 84 11.86 -15.31 -10.55
C HIS A 84 12.58 -14.78 -9.30
N LEU A 85 12.07 -15.11 -8.11
CA LEU A 85 12.64 -14.69 -6.84
C LEU A 85 13.90 -15.49 -6.50
N SER A 86 14.99 -14.79 -6.21
CA SER A 86 16.21 -15.44 -5.71
C SER A 86 15.98 -16.15 -4.37
N ASP A 87 16.70 -17.24 -4.12
CA ASP A 87 16.75 -17.95 -2.83
C ASP A 87 16.97 -17.01 -1.64
N LYS A 88 17.82 -15.99 -1.83
CA LYS A 88 18.14 -14.99 -0.80
C LYS A 88 16.89 -14.17 -0.45
N SER A 89 16.12 -13.76 -1.45
CA SER A 89 14.85 -13.03 -1.26
C SER A 89 13.81 -13.88 -0.54
N ILE A 90 13.64 -15.14 -0.95
CA ILE A 90 12.69 -16.08 -0.32
C ILE A 90 13.09 -16.34 1.14
N ARG A 91 14.40 -16.54 1.43
CA ARG A 91 14.91 -16.67 2.81
C ARG A 91 14.62 -15.44 3.67
N SER A 92 14.71 -14.24 3.09
CA SER A 92 14.38 -12.99 3.79
C SER A 92 12.89 -12.91 4.13
N VAL A 93 12.00 -13.32 3.21
CA VAL A 93 10.56 -13.40 3.44
C VAL A 93 10.23 -14.39 4.57
N ILE A 94 10.84 -15.58 4.56
CA ILE A 94 10.69 -16.59 5.61
C ILE A 94 11.12 -16.04 6.97
N LYS A 95 12.31 -15.45 7.07
CA LYS A 95 12.82 -14.87 8.33
C LYS A 95 11.95 -13.71 8.84
N ARG A 96 11.43 -12.87 7.93
CA ARG A 96 10.55 -11.75 8.29
C ARG A 96 9.21 -12.23 8.83
N ARG A 97 8.61 -13.24 8.19
CA ARG A 97 7.35 -13.86 8.61
C ARG A 97 7.49 -14.65 9.90
N GLN A 98 8.60 -15.36 10.10
CA GLN A 98 8.91 -16.09 11.34
C GLN A 98 8.88 -15.17 12.58
N LYS A 99 9.35 -13.92 12.44
CA LYS A 99 9.36 -12.94 13.53
C LYS A 99 7.97 -12.39 13.88
N GLY A 100 7.01 -12.45 12.96
CA GLY A 100 5.70 -11.80 13.09
C GLY A 100 4.50 -12.75 13.13
N GLN A 101 4.65 -14.01 12.73
CA GLN A 101 3.53 -14.96 12.61
C GLN A 101 3.90 -16.33 13.20
N THR A 102 3.04 -16.83 14.10
CA THR A 102 3.21 -18.11 14.78
C THR A 102 3.19 -19.30 13.83
N THR A 103 2.35 -19.27 12.80
CA THR A 103 2.24 -20.33 11.78
C THR A 103 3.53 -20.49 10.97
N ALA A 104 4.11 -19.38 10.48
CA ALA A 104 5.40 -19.41 9.79
C ALA A 104 6.54 -19.88 10.71
N ARG A 105 6.52 -19.52 12.00
CA ARG A 105 7.49 -20.01 12.98
C ARG A 105 7.39 -21.51 13.22
N HIS A 106 6.18 -22.06 13.28
CA HIS A 106 5.96 -23.50 13.39
C HIS A 106 6.50 -24.24 12.17
N LEU A 107 6.20 -23.77 10.97
CA LEU A 107 6.68 -24.37 9.72
C LEU A 107 8.22 -24.37 9.62
N VAL A 108 8.87 -23.28 10.05
CA VAL A 108 10.34 -23.20 10.06
C VAL A 108 10.96 -24.18 11.06
N ASN A 109 10.33 -24.37 12.22
CA ASN A 109 10.80 -25.33 13.22
C ASN A 109 10.54 -26.78 12.80
N GLU A 110 9.48 -27.04 12.03
CA GLU A 110 9.03 -28.38 11.61
C GLU A 110 9.78 -28.90 10.37
N TYR A 111 10.07 -28.04 9.39
CA TYR A 111 10.66 -28.45 8.10
C TYR A 111 12.01 -27.79 7.78
N GLY A 112 12.41 -26.79 8.56
CA GLY A 112 13.63 -26.02 8.31
C GLY A 112 13.49 -25.01 7.15
N ILE A 113 14.40 -24.03 7.13
CA ILE A 113 14.35 -22.93 6.15
C ILE A 113 14.57 -23.45 4.73
N SER A 114 15.47 -24.42 4.53
CA SER A 114 15.82 -24.90 3.18
C SER A 114 14.65 -25.59 2.47
N ALA A 115 13.88 -26.45 3.16
CA ALA A 115 12.70 -27.10 2.57
C ALA A 115 11.59 -26.10 2.26
N LEU A 116 11.40 -25.09 3.11
CA LEU A 116 10.45 -24.00 2.87
C LEU A 116 10.86 -23.12 1.69
N VAL A 117 12.16 -22.86 1.48
CA VAL A 117 12.63 -22.11 0.31
C VAL A 117 12.28 -22.85 -0.97
N THR A 118 12.47 -24.17 -1.00
CA THR A 118 12.12 -25.01 -2.16
C THR A 118 10.61 -25.00 -2.43
N SER A 119 9.78 -25.18 -1.39
CA SER A 119 8.32 -25.17 -1.54
C SER A 119 7.78 -23.79 -1.93
N LEU A 120 8.27 -22.71 -1.31
CA LEU A 120 7.90 -21.33 -1.68
C LEU A 120 8.33 -20.98 -3.09
N ARG A 121 9.49 -21.47 -3.55
CA ARG A 121 9.91 -21.26 -4.95
C ARG A 121 8.92 -21.90 -5.90
N ALA A 122 8.55 -23.16 -5.69
CA ALA A 122 7.57 -23.85 -6.54
C ALA A 122 6.22 -23.10 -6.60
N LEU A 123 5.76 -22.54 -5.47
CA LEU A 123 4.52 -21.77 -5.42
C LEU A 123 4.61 -20.39 -6.11
N VAL A 124 5.78 -19.75 -6.04
CA VAL A 124 6.03 -18.48 -6.74
C VAL A 124 6.15 -18.70 -8.25
N ASP A 125 6.87 -19.74 -8.67
CA ASP A 125 7.04 -20.09 -10.09
C ASP A 125 5.71 -20.50 -10.73
N ALA A 126 4.76 -21.02 -9.94
CA ALA A 126 3.40 -21.32 -10.37
C ALA A 126 2.45 -20.10 -10.31
N GLU A 127 2.95 -18.89 -10.03
CA GLU A 127 2.19 -17.64 -9.96
C GLU A 127 1.01 -17.65 -8.97
N ILE A 128 1.05 -18.55 -7.97
CA ILE A 128 -0.06 -18.77 -7.02
C ILE A 128 -0.27 -17.57 -6.08
N PHE A 129 0.76 -16.75 -5.83
CA PHE A 129 0.63 -15.56 -4.99
C PHE A 129 0.19 -14.30 -5.75
N THR A 130 0.30 -14.32 -7.08
CA THR A 130 0.01 -13.18 -7.96
C THR A 130 -1.35 -13.31 -8.66
N SER A 131 -1.80 -14.54 -8.94
CA SER A 131 -3.09 -14.81 -9.57
C SER A 131 -4.04 -15.52 -8.61
N THR A 132 -5.16 -14.86 -8.28
CA THR A 132 -6.24 -15.45 -7.48
C THR A 132 -6.86 -16.67 -8.18
N ASP A 133 -6.92 -16.67 -9.52
CA ASP A 133 -7.40 -17.81 -10.33
C ASP A 133 -6.42 -19.00 -10.33
N ALA A 134 -5.10 -18.73 -10.31
CA ALA A 134 -4.10 -19.79 -10.14
C ALA A 134 -4.16 -20.40 -8.73
N ALA A 135 -4.36 -19.56 -7.71
CA ALA A 135 -4.55 -19.99 -6.33
C ALA A 135 -5.83 -20.80 -6.13
N SER A 136 -6.95 -20.39 -6.74
CA SER A 136 -8.22 -21.10 -6.64
C SER A 136 -8.21 -22.45 -7.35
N ARG A 137 -7.53 -22.57 -8.50
CA ARG A 137 -7.32 -23.87 -9.16
C ARG A 137 -6.42 -24.82 -8.35
N ARG A 138 -5.44 -24.29 -7.62
CA ARG A 138 -4.48 -25.11 -6.85
C ARG A 138 -5.00 -25.47 -5.45
N PHE A 139 -5.78 -24.59 -4.84
CA PHE A 139 -6.37 -24.75 -3.51
C PHE A 139 -7.88 -24.39 -3.51
N PRO A 140 -8.73 -25.15 -4.22
CA PRO A 140 -10.15 -24.82 -4.37
C PRO A 140 -10.89 -24.70 -3.04
N ASP A 141 -10.48 -25.47 -2.02
CA ASP A 141 -11.07 -25.42 -0.67
C ASP A 141 -10.79 -24.10 0.09
N LEU A 142 -9.83 -23.29 -0.36
CA LEU A 142 -9.54 -21.97 0.21
C LEU A 142 -10.37 -20.85 -0.43
N PHE A 143 -11.03 -21.15 -1.56
CA PHE A 143 -11.86 -20.22 -2.32
C PHE A 143 -13.21 -20.88 -2.61
N PRO A 144 -14.13 -20.91 -1.63
CA PRO A 144 -15.49 -21.37 -1.89
C PRO A 144 -16.17 -20.34 -2.78
N GLU A 145 -16.14 -20.52 -4.10
CA GLU A 145 -17.01 -19.79 -5.01
C GLU A 145 -18.34 -20.54 -5.16
N GLU A 146 -19.41 -19.81 -4.85
CA GLU A 146 -20.79 -20.13 -5.21
C GLU A 146 -20.84 -20.48 -6.70
N GLN A 147 -21.32 -21.69 -6.96
CA GLN A 147 -21.47 -22.24 -8.29
C GLN A 147 -22.55 -21.49 -9.08
N VAL A 148 -22.19 -21.10 -10.31
CA VAL A 148 -23.01 -21.14 -11.54
C VAL A 148 -24.11 -20.06 -11.60
N SER A 149 -24.13 -19.18 -12.62
CA SER A 149 -24.89 -19.48 -13.85
C SER A 149 -24.54 -18.55 -15.02
N ARG A 150 -24.34 -19.16 -16.19
CA ARG A 150 -24.52 -18.60 -17.54
C ARG A 150 -25.22 -19.69 -18.37
N PRO A 151 -25.88 -19.38 -19.49
CA PRO A 151 -27.11 -18.61 -19.71
C PRO A 151 -28.26 -19.53 -20.18
N GLU A 152 -29.52 -19.21 -19.90
CA GLU A 152 -30.65 -19.81 -20.64
C GLU A 152 -31.65 -18.74 -21.08
N GLU A 153 -32.06 -18.87 -22.34
CA GLU A 153 -33.02 -18.07 -23.06
C GLU A 153 -34.47 -18.42 -22.65
N GLU A 154 -35.38 -17.53 -23.06
CA GLU A 154 -36.83 -17.72 -23.27
C GLU A 154 -37.85 -17.39 -22.15
N GLN A 155 -38.63 -16.35 -22.50
CA GLN A 155 -40.08 -16.17 -22.36
C GLN A 155 -40.71 -15.53 -21.11
N GLU A 156 -41.30 -14.35 -21.39
CA GLU A 156 -42.61 -13.84 -20.97
C GLU A 156 -43.30 -14.46 -19.74
N THR A 157 -43.67 -13.62 -18.77
CA THR A 157 -45.06 -13.17 -18.61
C THR A 157 -45.22 -12.15 -17.49
N ALA A 158 -46.27 -11.37 -17.66
CA ALA A 158 -46.66 -10.18 -16.91
C ALA A 158 -47.15 -10.44 -15.47
N THR A 159 -47.31 -9.29 -14.80
CA THR A 159 -48.36 -8.96 -13.81
C THR A 159 -47.97 -9.02 -12.33
N GLY A 160 -47.68 -7.84 -11.78
CA GLY A 160 -48.64 -7.21 -10.84
C GLY A 160 -48.55 -7.56 -9.36
N HIS A 161 -48.25 -6.51 -8.61
CA HIS A 161 -49.03 -6.00 -7.47
C HIS A 161 -48.37 -6.02 -6.08
N LEU A 162 -48.35 -4.81 -5.54
CA LEU A 162 -47.98 -4.35 -4.21
C LEU A 162 -48.79 -5.05 -3.10
N SER A 163 -48.17 -5.19 -1.93
CA SER A 163 -48.88 -5.00 -0.65
C SER A 163 -47.94 -4.51 0.45
N THR A 164 -48.14 -3.25 0.81
CA THR A 164 -47.69 -2.53 2.00
C THR A 164 -48.16 -3.20 3.28
N LYS A 165 -47.40 -3.09 4.38
CA LYS A 165 -47.94 -2.86 5.73
C LYS A 165 -46.89 -2.16 6.61
N GLU A 166 -47.27 -0.95 7.02
CA GLU A 166 -46.62 -0.05 7.96
C GLU A 166 -46.64 -0.60 9.40
N ILE A 167 -45.62 -0.22 10.17
CA ILE A 167 -45.77 0.20 11.57
C ILE A 167 -44.93 1.48 11.74
N GLU A 168 -45.62 2.61 11.80
CA GLU A 168 -45.19 3.90 12.38
C GLU A 168 -45.62 3.94 13.87
N PRO A 169 -45.37 5.00 14.69
CA PRO A 169 -44.54 6.20 14.50
C PRO A 169 -43.72 6.61 15.76
N LEU A 170 -42.93 7.69 15.64
CA LEU A 170 -42.94 8.91 16.49
C LEU A 170 -41.55 9.56 16.65
N ASP A 171 -41.29 10.46 15.71
CA ASP A 171 -41.09 11.90 15.92
C ASP A 171 -39.93 12.44 16.78
N GLY A 172 -39.15 13.28 16.11
CA GLY A 172 -38.16 14.20 16.66
C GLY A 172 -37.34 14.90 15.57
N GLU A 173 -38.03 15.57 14.62
CA GLU A 173 -37.52 16.40 13.51
C GLU A 173 -36.53 17.50 13.98
N CYS A 174 -35.60 18.04 13.16
CA CYS A 174 -35.74 18.95 12.00
C CYS A 174 -34.29 19.26 11.51
N ASN A 175 -33.93 19.61 10.27
CA ASN A 175 -34.65 20.04 9.08
C ASN A 175 -33.77 19.88 7.82
N GLN A 176 -34.45 19.62 6.70
CA GLN A 176 -33.95 19.49 5.34
C GLN A 176 -33.85 20.85 4.62
N SER A 177 -33.09 20.88 3.52
CA SER A 177 -33.61 21.37 2.23
C SER A 177 -32.81 20.81 1.04
N ASN A 178 -33.49 19.94 0.27
CA ASN A 178 -33.23 19.71 -1.16
C ASN A 178 -33.92 20.85 -1.97
N ASP A 179 -33.89 21.04 -3.29
CA ASP A 179 -33.80 20.22 -4.52
C ASP A 179 -33.43 21.20 -5.67
N ALA A 180 -32.53 20.91 -6.62
CA ALA A 180 -32.63 20.07 -7.84
C ALA A 180 -33.09 20.80 -9.12
N SER A 181 -32.34 20.56 -10.22
CA SER A 181 -32.73 20.44 -11.66
C SER A 181 -31.55 20.94 -12.54
N GLY A 182 -31.05 20.28 -13.59
CA GLY A 182 -31.33 19.02 -14.27
C GLY A 182 -30.50 18.96 -15.58
N GLY A 183 -30.19 17.75 -16.09
CA GLY A 183 -30.01 17.47 -17.53
C GLY A 183 -28.60 17.40 -18.17
N PHE A 184 -28.31 16.20 -18.70
CA PHE A 184 -27.45 15.84 -19.85
C PHE A 184 -25.93 15.64 -19.72
N GLY A 185 -25.49 14.48 -20.25
CA GLY A 185 -24.27 14.36 -21.06
C GLY A 185 -23.10 13.69 -20.36
N GLY A 186 -22.79 12.45 -20.75
CA GLY A 186 -21.57 11.77 -20.31
C GLY A 186 -20.31 12.45 -20.81
N VAL A 187 -19.38 12.74 -19.89
CA VAL A 187 -17.94 12.86 -20.11
C VAL A 187 -17.26 12.52 -18.79
N LEU A 188 -16.29 11.60 -18.81
CA LEU A 188 -15.36 11.34 -17.71
C LEU A 188 -14.78 12.65 -17.16
N PRO A 189 -14.75 12.88 -15.83
CA PRO A 189 -13.78 13.78 -15.25
C PRO A 189 -12.57 12.93 -14.82
N ASN A 190 -11.68 12.68 -15.79
CA ASN A 190 -10.27 12.46 -15.46
C ASN A 190 -9.71 13.82 -15.06
N SER A 191 -9.80 14.12 -13.77
CA SER A 191 -9.03 15.18 -13.12
C SER A 191 -8.86 14.79 -11.66
N ARG A 192 -8.01 13.77 -11.43
CA ARG A 192 -7.44 13.47 -10.12
C ARG A 192 -6.35 14.50 -9.77
N THR A 193 -6.70 15.78 -9.80
CA THR A 193 -5.77 16.88 -9.47
C THR A 193 -5.64 17.11 -7.95
N GLY A 194 -6.21 16.23 -7.13
CA GLY A 194 -6.21 16.32 -5.66
C GLY A 194 -5.39 15.24 -4.92
N GLN A 195 -4.66 14.40 -5.63
CA GLN A 195 -4.11 13.13 -5.11
C GLN A 195 -2.79 13.27 -4.32
N THR A 196 -2.14 14.43 -4.29
CA THR A 196 -0.71 14.51 -3.89
C THR A 196 -0.47 14.50 -2.38
N LEU A 197 -1.28 15.21 -1.58
CA LEU A 197 -1.05 15.35 -0.13
C LEU A 197 -1.64 14.23 0.73
N ARG A 198 -2.74 13.60 0.28
CA ARG A 198 -3.48 12.63 1.11
C ARG A 198 -2.92 11.21 1.08
N ASP A 199 -2.18 10.88 0.02
CA ASP A 199 -1.75 9.50 -0.23
C ASP A 199 -0.29 9.26 0.18
N CYS A 200 0.49 10.32 0.41
CA CYS A 200 1.83 10.23 0.97
C CYS A 200 1.78 9.94 2.49
N ARG A 201 2.40 8.84 2.90
CA ARG A 201 2.41 8.35 4.28
C ARG A 201 3.81 8.28 4.85
N LEU A 202 3.96 8.58 6.15
CA LEU A 202 5.26 8.42 6.78
C LEU A 202 5.60 6.94 6.93
N PRO A 203 6.84 6.53 6.61
CA PRO A 203 7.32 5.18 6.91
C PRO A 203 7.19 4.89 8.41
N THR A 204 6.91 3.62 8.74
CA THR A 204 6.57 3.20 10.10
C THR A 204 7.62 3.61 11.14
N ARG A 205 8.91 3.48 10.84
CA ARG A 205 9.99 3.78 11.79
C ARG A 205 10.05 5.30 12.13
N PRO A 206 10.22 6.22 11.17
CA PRO A 206 10.14 7.67 11.41
C PRO A 206 8.85 8.10 12.10
N ARG A 207 7.70 7.58 11.66
CA ARG A 207 6.39 7.87 12.26
C ARG A 207 6.35 7.54 13.75
N GLN A 208 6.72 6.31 14.11
CA GLN A 208 6.67 5.86 15.50
C GLN A 208 7.67 6.61 16.38
N ARG A 209 8.89 6.85 15.89
CA ARG A 209 9.89 7.63 16.63
C ARG A 209 9.42 9.07 16.85
N LEU A 210 8.87 9.71 15.83
CA LEU A 210 8.36 11.07 15.94
C LEU A 210 7.24 11.17 16.96
N MET A 211 6.24 10.29 16.89
CA MET A 211 5.11 10.32 17.82
C MET A 211 5.57 10.02 19.25
N LEU A 212 6.47 9.05 19.47
CA LEU A 212 7.04 8.76 20.78
C LEU A 212 7.80 9.96 21.37
N GLN A 213 8.61 10.64 20.55
CA GLN A 213 9.30 11.86 20.98
C GLN A 213 8.32 12.97 21.34
N LEU A 214 7.26 13.15 20.54
CA LEU A 214 6.23 14.14 20.81
C LEU A 214 5.49 13.84 22.12
N GLN A 215 5.10 12.58 22.35
CA GLN A 215 4.46 12.15 23.60
C GLN A 215 5.36 12.45 24.80
N LEU A 216 6.65 12.09 24.73
CA LEU A 216 7.59 12.34 25.81
C LEU A 216 7.70 13.85 26.13
N ILE A 217 7.86 14.69 25.11
CA ILE A 217 7.93 16.15 25.33
C ILE A 217 6.64 16.67 25.99
N LEU A 218 5.48 16.18 25.54
CA LEU A 218 4.19 16.59 26.07
C LEU A 218 3.99 16.16 27.53
N GLU A 219 4.35 14.93 27.89
CA GLU A 219 4.27 14.43 29.27
C GLU A 219 5.16 15.24 30.22
N HIS A 220 6.38 15.58 29.79
CA HIS A 220 7.28 16.45 30.55
C HIS A 220 6.76 17.89 30.67
N ALA A 221 6.15 18.44 29.61
CA ALA A 221 5.50 19.74 29.64
C ALA A 221 4.31 19.77 30.62
N CYS A 222 3.45 18.74 30.58
CA CYS A 222 2.33 18.58 31.50
C CYS A 222 2.80 18.52 32.96
N PHE A 223 3.83 17.70 33.23
CA PHE A 223 4.38 17.57 34.58
C PHE A 223 4.97 18.89 35.09
N SER A 224 5.76 19.58 34.26
CA SER A 224 6.34 20.89 34.61
C SER A 224 5.27 21.96 34.88
N PHE A 225 4.14 21.91 34.17
CA PHE A 225 2.99 22.75 34.46
C PHE A 225 2.33 22.36 35.79
N ALA A 226 2.07 21.06 36.00
CA ALA A 226 1.42 20.55 37.20
C ALA A 226 2.20 20.86 38.49
N GLN A 227 3.53 20.88 38.43
CA GLN A 227 4.37 21.32 39.55
C GLN A 227 4.12 22.78 39.97
N ARG A 228 3.67 23.63 39.05
CA ARG A 228 3.38 25.04 39.32
C ARG A 228 1.92 25.23 39.75
N GLU A 229 0.99 24.64 39.01
CA GLU A 229 -0.44 24.97 39.11
C GLU A 229 -1.31 23.88 39.78
N MET A 230 -0.81 22.65 39.91
CA MET A 230 -1.59 21.48 40.36
C MET A 230 -0.86 20.63 41.40
N GLN A 231 -0.05 21.26 42.24
CA GLN A 231 0.80 20.59 43.22
C GLN A 231 0.01 19.65 44.17
N GLN A 232 -1.20 20.07 44.58
CA GLN A 232 -2.07 19.23 45.42
C GLN A 232 -2.43 17.90 44.73
N VAL A 233 -2.73 17.93 43.43
CA VAL A 233 -3.05 16.71 42.66
C VAL A 233 -1.84 15.78 42.56
N LEU A 234 -0.64 16.35 42.40
CA LEU A 234 0.60 15.57 42.38
C LEU A 234 0.86 14.85 43.71
N GLU A 235 0.59 15.52 44.83
CA GLU A 235 0.77 14.97 46.18
C GLU A 235 -0.29 13.91 46.51
N GLU A 236 -1.56 14.15 46.17
CA GLU A 236 -2.65 13.20 46.39
C GLU A 236 -2.48 11.91 45.58
N CYS A 237 -1.92 12.01 44.37
CA CYS A 237 -1.70 10.87 43.47
C CYS A 237 -0.27 10.29 43.51
N ASP A 238 0.62 10.82 44.37
CA ASP A 238 2.05 10.47 44.47
C ASP A 238 2.80 10.44 43.12
N TYR A 239 2.51 11.42 42.25
CA TYR A 239 3.19 11.56 40.96
C TYR A 239 4.51 12.29 41.13
N ARG A 240 5.62 11.53 41.11
CA ARG A 240 6.97 12.06 41.39
C ARG A 240 7.79 12.46 40.16
N CYS A 241 7.41 12.00 38.98
CA CYS A 241 8.10 12.31 37.73
C CYS A 241 7.14 12.31 36.54
N ALA A 242 7.58 12.86 35.41
CA ALA A 242 6.77 12.98 34.21
C ALA A 242 6.38 11.62 33.62
N GLU A 243 7.28 10.65 33.70
CA GLU A 243 7.13 9.29 33.17
C GLU A 243 6.12 8.45 33.96
N ALA A 244 5.76 8.89 35.18
CA ALA A 244 4.78 8.19 36.01
C ALA A 244 3.33 8.39 35.54
N VAL A 245 3.08 9.36 34.66
CA VAL A 245 1.73 9.76 34.24
C VAL A 245 1.66 9.77 32.73
N SER A 246 0.76 8.95 32.18
CA SER A 246 0.58 8.89 30.74
C SER A 246 -0.07 10.16 30.18
N LEU A 247 0.21 10.47 28.92
CA LEU A 247 -0.41 11.61 28.24
C LEU A 247 -1.93 11.61 28.33
N GLN A 248 -2.61 10.48 28.12
CA GLN A 248 -4.08 10.42 28.26
C GLN A 248 -4.55 10.77 29.67
N THR A 249 -3.83 10.33 30.71
CA THR A 249 -4.14 10.68 32.10
C THR A 249 -4.04 12.19 32.34
N TRP A 250 -3.01 12.85 31.79
CA TRP A 250 -2.90 14.31 31.83
C TRP A 250 -4.09 14.99 31.15
N ILE A 251 -4.48 14.52 29.97
CA ILE A 251 -5.61 15.06 29.23
C ILE A 251 -6.92 14.94 30.01
N ASP A 252 -7.13 13.83 30.71
CA ASP A 252 -8.32 13.63 31.53
C ASP A 252 -8.31 14.53 32.78
N LEU A 253 -7.15 14.71 33.43
CA LEU A 253 -6.99 15.65 34.54
C LEU A 253 -7.28 17.10 34.14
N PHE A 254 -6.82 17.52 32.96
CA PHE A 254 -7.03 18.87 32.44
C PHE A 254 -8.44 19.10 31.91
N ARG A 255 -9.17 18.05 31.54
CA ARG A 255 -10.59 18.15 31.20
C ARG A 255 -11.45 18.37 32.44
N ASN A 256 -11.05 17.78 33.57
CA ASN A 256 -11.78 17.85 34.83
C ASN A 256 -11.44 19.13 35.62
N ASN A 257 -10.22 19.63 35.49
CA ASN A 257 -9.81 20.89 36.09
C ASN A 257 -9.95 22.01 35.06
N LYS A 258 -10.84 22.97 35.30
CA LYS A 258 -11.10 24.14 34.43
C LYS A 258 -9.91 25.11 34.30
N THR A 259 -8.70 24.69 34.65
CA THR A 259 -7.48 25.51 34.71
C THR A 259 -7.14 26.14 33.36
N PHE A 260 -7.55 25.52 32.24
CA PHE A 260 -7.27 26.01 30.88
C PHE A 260 -8.45 26.69 30.19
N GLU A 261 -9.65 26.64 30.78
CA GLU A 261 -10.86 27.19 30.16
C GLU A 261 -10.86 28.72 30.29
N THR A 262 -10.86 29.39 29.14
CA THR A 262 -11.05 30.84 29.01
C THR A 262 -12.21 31.09 28.04
N GLU A 263 -12.83 32.27 28.10
CA GLU A 263 -13.93 32.63 27.19
C GLU A 263 -13.51 32.51 25.70
N GLY A 264 -12.24 32.72 25.38
CA GLY A 264 -11.71 32.65 24.02
C GLY A 264 -11.40 31.24 23.49
N ASN A 265 -11.25 30.24 24.35
CA ASN A 265 -10.83 28.88 23.93
C ASN A 265 -11.80 27.76 24.33
N ALA A 266 -12.90 28.07 25.02
CA ALA A 266 -13.86 27.07 25.51
C ALA A 266 -14.39 26.13 24.41
N GLY A 267 -14.53 26.61 23.17
CA GLY A 267 -14.97 25.80 22.04
C GLY A 267 -13.88 24.94 21.38
N SER A 268 -12.60 25.37 21.44
CA SER A 268 -11.48 24.69 20.75
C SER A 268 -10.69 23.78 21.68
N LEU A 269 -10.63 24.09 22.98
CA LEU A 269 -9.86 23.34 23.98
C LEU A 269 -10.21 21.85 24.04
N PRO A 270 -11.49 21.41 24.03
CA PRO A 270 -11.81 19.99 24.03
C PRO A 270 -11.26 19.25 22.79
N ASN A 271 -11.28 19.91 21.63
CA ASN A 271 -10.76 19.36 20.38
C ASN A 271 -9.22 19.26 20.41
N LEU A 272 -8.56 20.26 20.97
CA LEU A 272 -7.11 20.28 21.17
C LEU A 272 -6.68 19.14 22.10
N LEU A 273 -7.30 19.05 23.28
CA LEU A 273 -7.06 17.99 24.26
C LEU A 273 -7.30 16.59 23.68
N SER A 274 -8.40 16.41 22.94
CA SER A 274 -8.69 15.17 22.22
C SER A 274 -7.63 14.84 21.16
N SER A 275 -7.16 15.84 20.41
CA SER A 275 -6.10 15.64 19.44
C SER A 275 -4.77 15.24 20.09
N VAL A 276 -4.42 15.85 21.21
CA VAL A 276 -3.18 15.55 21.93
C VAL A 276 -3.25 14.13 22.52
N GLY A 277 -4.36 13.74 23.14
CA GLY A 277 -4.57 12.37 23.64
C GLY A 277 -4.49 11.31 22.54
N LYS A 278 -4.94 11.62 21.32
CA LYS A 278 -4.83 10.72 20.16
C LYS A 278 -3.38 10.38 19.78
N ILE A 279 -2.38 11.19 20.15
CA ILE A 279 -0.97 10.87 19.89
C ILE A 279 -0.58 9.53 20.53
N GLN A 280 -1.04 9.29 21.76
CA GLN A 280 -0.80 8.03 22.46
C GLN A 280 -1.47 6.84 21.74
N ASN A 281 -2.69 7.03 21.24
CA ASN A 281 -3.40 6.00 20.46
C ASN A 281 -2.66 5.65 19.15
N VAL A 282 -2.07 6.64 18.48
CA VAL A 282 -1.26 6.42 17.26
C VAL A 282 -0.06 5.53 17.57
N ILE A 283 0.57 5.70 18.73
CA ILE A 283 1.73 4.92 19.17
C ILE A 283 1.31 3.49 19.52
N ILE A 284 0.29 3.35 20.37
CA ILE A 284 -0.20 2.05 20.86
C ILE A 284 -0.70 1.19 19.70
N HIS A 285 -1.57 1.73 18.85
CA HIS A 285 -2.20 0.98 17.75
C HIS A 285 -1.41 1.05 16.44
N ARG A 286 -0.24 1.70 16.46
CA ARG A 286 0.63 1.88 15.28
C ARG A 286 -0.10 2.46 14.08
N LEU A 287 -1.02 3.39 14.33
CA LEU A 287 -1.92 3.94 13.33
C LEU A 287 -1.14 4.62 12.21
N ASP A 288 -1.52 4.31 10.99
CA ASP A 288 -0.89 4.87 9.80
C ASP A 288 -1.34 6.31 9.58
N LEU A 289 -0.37 7.18 9.34
CA LEU A 289 -0.60 8.63 9.26
C LEU A 289 -0.13 9.17 7.91
N ASN A 290 -0.99 9.96 7.28
CA ASN A 290 -0.60 10.79 6.15
C ASN A 290 0.09 12.08 6.61
N PHE A 291 0.68 12.80 5.66
CA PHE A 291 1.46 14.01 5.93
C PHE A 291 0.63 15.10 6.61
N PHE A 292 -0.62 15.25 6.19
CA PHE A 292 -1.56 16.19 6.79
C PHE A 292 -1.80 15.88 8.28
N GLN A 293 -2.08 14.62 8.61
CA GLN A 293 -2.32 14.20 9.99
C GLN A 293 -1.10 14.42 10.88
N VAL A 294 0.11 14.12 10.40
CA VAL A 294 1.34 14.37 11.17
C VAL A 294 1.53 15.85 11.45
N ASN A 295 1.31 16.72 10.45
CA ASN A 295 1.44 18.16 10.66
C ASN A 295 0.40 18.69 11.66
N GLN A 296 -0.84 18.18 11.60
CA GLN A 296 -1.89 18.54 12.56
C GLN A 296 -1.51 18.14 14.00
N PHE A 297 -0.94 16.95 14.22
CA PHE A 297 -0.48 16.58 15.56
C PHE A 297 0.63 17.49 16.07
N LEU A 298 1.57 17.89 15.21
CA LEU A 298 2.65 18.79 15.60
C LEU A 298 2.15 20.21 15.91
N LEU A 299 1.20 20.73 15.13
CA LEU A 299 0.56 22.02 15.38
C LEU A 299 -0.20 22.02 16.70
N ASN A 300 -1.03 21.00 16.92
CA ASN A 300 -1.81 20.86 18.14
C ASN A 300 -0.90 20.66 19.37
N ALA A 301 0.21 19.94 19.24
CA ALA A 301 1.20 19.83 20.30
C ALA A 301 1.88 21.18 20.62
N GLU A 302 2.25 21.96 19.61
CA GLU A 302 2.83 23.31 19.81
C GLU A 302 1.82 24.25 20.49
N GLU A 303 0.57 24.23 20.05
CA GLU A 303 -0.51 25.02 20.66
C GLU A 303 -0.75 24.62 22.11
N PHE A 304 -0.80 23.32 22.39
CA PHE A 304 -0.99 22.82 23.74
C PHE A 304 0.16 23.19 24.68
N ILE A 305 1.42 23.09 24.24
CA ILE A 305 2.58 23.51 25.03
C ILE A 305 2.53 25.03 25.31
N ARG A 306 2.03 25.82 24.36
CA ARG A 306 1.81 27.27 24.54
C ARG A 306 0.78 27.55 25.63
N LEU A 307 -0.29 26.74 25.73
CA LEU A 307 -1.28 26.85 26.81
C LEU A 307 -0.71 26.45 28.17
N LEU A 308 0.22 25.50 28.21
CA LEU A 308 0.93 25.11 29.43
C LEU A 308 1.95 26.16 29.90
N ASP A 309 2.22 27.20 29.10
CA ASP A 309 3.21 28.24 29.37
C ASP A 309 4.57 27.65 29.79
N THR A 310 5.07 26.70 29.00
CA THR A 310 6.36 26.02 29.25
C THR A 310 7.35 26.29 28.10
N PRO A 311 8.08 27.43 28.12
CA PRO A 311 8.86 27.90 26.98
C PRO A 311 9.97 26.94 26.55
N LEU A 312 10.58 26.21 27.49
CA LEU A 312 11.64 25.23 27.21
C LEU A 312 11.18 24.12 26.25
N TYR A 313 9.95 23.61 26.43
CA TYR A 313 9.40 22.58 25.54
C TYR A 313 8.89 23.16 24.23
N LEU A 314 8.44 24.43 24.23
CA LEU A 314 8.05 25.13 23.01
C LEU A 314 9.26 25.30 22.08
N ASP A 315 10.41 25.69 22.65
CA ASP A 315 11.68 25.83 21.93
C ASP A 315 12.19 24.49 21.37
N ALA A 316 11.79 23.36 21.94
CA ALA A 316 12.10 22.02 21.41
C ALA A 316 11.14 21.58 20.29
N VAL A 317 9.83 21.79 20.44
CA VAL A 317 8.82 21.32 19.47
C VAL A 317 8.77 22.18 18.23
N LYS A 318 8.95 23.50 18.35
CA LYS A 318 8.81 24.43 17.22
C LYS A 318 9.83 24.17 16.10
N PRO A 319 11.15 24.01 16.36
CA PRO A 319 12.11 23.64 15.32
C PRO A 319 11.85 22.24 14.75
N LEU A 320 11.43 21.29 15.59
CA LEU A 320 11.06 19.94 15.16
C LEU A 320 9.92 19.98 14.14
N ARG A 321 8.85 20.73 14.43
CA ARG A 321 7.72 20.92 13.52
C ARG A 321 8.15 21.56 12.22
N GLN A 322 8.88 22.68 12.27
CA GLN A 322 9.35 23.38 11.07
C GLN A 322 10.17 22.47 10.16
N ARG A 323 11.09 21.69 10.75
CA ARG A 323 11.92 20.76 10.00
C ARG A 323 11.12 19.63 9.36
N ILE A 324 10.12 19.10 10.06
CA ILE A 324 9.26 18.05 9.51
C ILE A 324 8.39 18.63 8.40
N GLU A 325 7.82 19.81 8.59
CA GLU A 325 7.02 20.50 7.58
C GLU A 325 7.82 20.70 6.27
N GLU A 326 9.07 21.15 6.36
CA GLU A 326 9.98 21.25 5.21
C GLU A 326 10.17 19.90 4.49
N VAL A 327 10.45 18.83 5.24
CA VAL A 327 10.66 17.49 4.69
C VAL A 327 9.39 16.97 4.01
N LEU A 328 8.23 17.16 4.63
CA LEU A 328 6.95 16.73 4.07
C LEU A 328 6.60 17.53 2.81
N LEU A 329 6.88 18.83 2.77
CA LEU A 329 6.68 19.69 1.59
C LEU A 329 7.56 19.26 0.42
N MET A 330 8.84 18.94 0.67
CA MET A 330 9.75 18.42 -0.36
C MET A 330 9.27 17.08 -0.90
N ALA A 331 8.99 16.12 -0.02
CA ALA A 331 8.53 14.79 -0.42
C ALA A 331 7.23 14.84 -1.24
N ASN A 332 6.32 15.77 -0.93
CA ASN A 332 5.10 15.97 -1.70
C ASN A 332 5.37 16.51 -3.13
N ARG A 333 6.34 17.42 -3.29
CA ARG A 333 6.74 17.91 -4.62
C ARG A 333 7.35 16.79 -5.46
N ASP A 334 8.21 15.99 -4.85
CA ASP A 334 8.85 14.86 -5.53
C ASP A 334 7.82 13.82 -5.96
N ALA A 335 6.88 13.46 -5.07
CA ALA A 335 5.78 12.55 -5.39
C ALA A 335 4.92 13.06 -6.55
N ALA A 336 4.55 14.34 -6.53
CA ALA A 336 3.78 14.96 -7.62
C ALA A 336 4.54 14.92 -8.95
N SER A 337 5.85 15.19 -8.93
CA SER A 337 6.70 15.11 -10.12
C SER A 337 6.74 13.70 -10.71
N ILE A 338 6.91 12.68 -9.85
CA ILE A 338 6.94 11.28 -10.26
C ILE A 338 5.60 10.87 -10.88
N HIS A 339 4.48 11.26 -10.26
CA HIS A 339 3.15 10.97 -10.80
C HIS A 339 2.94 11.60 -12.17
N ASN A 340 3.28 12.88 -12.35
CA ASN A 340 3.13 13.57 -13.63
C ASN A 340 3.99 12.92 -14.74
N GLU A 341 5.22 12.51 -14.42
CA GLU A 341 6.08 11.81 -15.36
C GLU A 341 5.50 10.45 -15.77
N ALA A 342 4.99 9.69 -14.78
CA ALA A 342 4.36 8.40 -15.02
C ALA A 342 3.09 8.55 -15.89
N ASP A 343 2.23 9.50 -15.56
CA ASP A 343 1.00 9.78 -16.31
C ASP A 343 1.31 10.19 -17.77
N GLY A 344 2.36 11.01 -17.98
CA GLY A 344 2.85 11.36 -19.30
C GLY A 344 3.31 10.15 -20.12
N LYS A 345 4.08 9.25 -19.51
CA LYS A 345 4.54 8.00 -20.16
C LYS A 345 3.38 7.05 -20.47
N VAL A 346 2.40 6.94 -19.57
CA VAL A 346 1.20 6.13 -19.79
C VAL A 346 0.38 6.68 -20.96
N ALA A 347 0.21 7.99 -21.04
CA ALA A 347 -0.48 8.63 -22.16
C ALA A 347 0.24 8.40 -23.50
N GLU A 348 1.58 8.46 -23.51
CA GLU A 348 2.37 8.16 -24.71
C GLU A 348 2.19 6.70 -25.17
N ILE A 349 2.24 5.74 -24.23
CA ILE A 349 2.00 4.33 -24.53
C ILE A 349 0.61 4.12 -25.14
N GLU A 350 -0.41 4.79 -24.59
CA GLU A 350 -1.77 4.66 -25.11
C GLU A 350 -1.90 5.22 -26.52
N ALA A 351 -1.28 6.37 -26.81
CA ALA A 351 -1.24 6.93 -28.16
C ALA A 351 -0.49 6.01 -29.16
N GLN A 352 0.57 5.32 -28.71
CA GLN A 352 1.28 4.33 -29.54
C GLN A 352 0.41 3.10 -29.82
N ARG A 353 -0.34 2.61 -28.82
CA ARG A 353 -1.29 1.50 -28.98
C ARG A 353 -2.38 1.82 -29.98
N GLU A 354 -2.98 3.01 -29.91
CA GLU A 354 -3.99 3.43 -30.88
C GLU A 354 -3.42 3.50 -32.31
N ARG A 355 -2.19 3.99 -32.47
CA ARG A 355 -1.52 4.03 -33.78
C ARG A 355 -1.34 2.63 -34.35
N LEU A 356 -0.81 1.71 -33.54
CA LEU A 356 -0.63 0.31 -33.94
C LEU A 356 -1.96 -0.36 -34.29
N ASN A 357 -3.03 -0.08 -33.54
CA ASN A 357 -4.36 -0.62 -33.83
C ASN A 357 -4.87 -0.14 -35.21
N ARG A 358 -4.68 1.15 -35.55
CA ARG A 358 -5.04 1.68 -36.88
C ARG A 358 -4.23 1.04 -38.00
N GLU A 359 -2.94 0.79 -37.78
CA GLU A 359 -2.07 0.09 -38.73
C GLU A 359 -2.53 -1.36 -38.92
N GLU A 360 -2.84 -2.06 -37.84
CA GLU A 360 -3.34 -3.45 -37.88
C GLU A 360 -4.66 -3.56 -38.65
N GLU A 361 -5.61 -2.65 -38.40
CA GLU A 361 -6.86 -2.56 -39.16
C GLU A 361 -6.62 -2.29 -40.65
N GLY A 362 -5.64 -1.44 -40.98
CA GLY A 362 -5.23 -1.18 -42.36
C GLY A 362 -4.71 -2.44 -43.06
N VAL A 363 -3.86 -3.22 -42.39
CA VAL A 363 -3.33 -4.49 -42.90
C VAL A 363 -4.45 -5.52 -43.09
N LYS A 364 -5.36 -5.63 -42.12
CA LYS A 364 -6.53 -6.53 -42.21
C LYS A 364 -7.41 -6.16 -43.41
N ARG A 365 -7.75 -4.88 -43.59
CA ARG A 365 -8.53 -4.41 -44.75
C ARG A 365 -7.84 -4.73 -46.07
N HIS A 366 -6.56 -4.43 -46.19
CA HIS A 366 -5.81 -4.70 -47.43
C HIS A 366 -5.77 -6.20 -47.77
N ARG A 367 -5.60 -7.06 -46.76
CA ARG A 367 -5.67 -8.51 -46.94
C ARG A 367 -7.05 -8.94 -47.44
N ASP A 368 -8.11 -8.45 -46.81
CA ASP A 368 -9.48 -8.84 -47.14
C ASP A 368 -9.86 -8.36 -48.56
N GLU A 369 -9.49 -7.13 -48.94
CA GLU A 369 -9.62 -6.62 -50.31
C GLU A 369 -8.88 -7.48 -51.34
N ASN A 370 -7.65 -7.93 -51.04
CA ASN A 370 -6.90 -8.81 -51.92
C ASN A 370 -7.58 -10.18 -52.09
N LEU A 371 -8.17 -10.73 -51.02
CA LEU A 371 -8.90 -11.99 -51.08
C LEU A 371 -10.20 -11.86 -51.90
N ASP A 372 -10.90 -10.75 -51.78
CA ASP A 372 -12.10 -10.45 -52.57
C ASP A 372 -11.75 -10.28 -54.06
N ASN A 373 -10.68 -9.53 -54.38
CA ASN A 373 -10.19 -9.40 -55.75
C ASN A 373 -9.83 -10.74 -56.40
N ILE A 374 -9.23 -11.67 -55.64
CA ILE A 374 -8.93 -13.03 -56.11
C ILE A 374 -10.24 -13.79 -56.39
N ARG A 375 -11.22 -13.71 -55.49
CA ARG A 375 -12.53 -14.35 -55.66
C ARG A 375 -13.23 -13.86 -56.92
N ASP A 376 -13.28 -12.55 -57.14
CA ASP A 376 -13.90 -11.94 -58.31
C ASP A 376 -13.18 -12.30 -59.62
N SER A 377 -11.86 -12.49 -59.58
CA SER A 377 -11.10 -13.00 -60.72
C SER A 377 -11.48 -14.44 -61.03
N ILE A 378 -11.51 -15.31 -60.01
CA ILE A 378 -11.89 -16.73 -60.17
C ILE A 378 -13.31 -16.84 -60.73
N GLU A 379 -14.25 -16.06 -60.20
CA GLU A 379 -15.64 -16.06 -60.67
C GLU A 379 -15.73 -15.67 -62.14
N ARG A 380 -15.07 -14.58 -62.55
CA ARG A 380 -15.01 -14.16 -63.96
C ARG A 380 -14.40 -15.22 -64.87
N ASP A 381 -13.31 -15.85 -64.45
CA ASP A 381 -12.62 -16.88 -65.24
C ASP A 381 -13.49 -18.15 -65.40
N ILE A 382 -14.21 -18.56 -64.35
CA ILE A 382 -15.17 -19.67 -64.41
C ILE A 382 -16.29 -19.35 -65.40
N PHE A 383 -16.90 -18.17 -65.31
CA PHE A 383 -17.97 -17.78 -66.23
C PHE A 383 -17.50 -17.68 -67.68
N ALA A 384 -16.28 -17.18 -67.92
CA ALA A 384 -15.67 -17.15 -69.25
C ALA A 384 -15.46 -18.56 -69.80
N ALA A 385 -14.94 -19.49 -68.98
CA ALA A 385 -14.75 -20.89 -69.37
C ALA A 385 -16.09 -21.60 -69.67
N MET A 386 -17.13 -21.33 -68.87
CA MET A 386 -18.49 -21.83 -69.14
C MET A 386 -19.04 -21.32 -70.48
N GLY A 387 -18.81 -20.03 -70.81
CA GLY A 387 -19.17 -19.46 -72.10
C GLY A 387 -18.47 -20.14 -73.27
N GLN A 388 -17.15 -20.33 -73.17
CA GLN A 388 -16.36 -21.05 -74.19
C GLN A 388 -16.84 -22.49 -74.41
N ALA A 389 -17.18 -23.20 -73.32
CA ALA A 389 -17.70 -24.57 -73.41
C ALA A 389 -19.06 -24.63 -74.12
N LYS A 390 -19.92 -23.63 -73.92
CA LYS A 390 -21.19 -23.49 -74.64
C LYS A 390 -20.96 -23.27 -76.14
N ASP A 391 -20.05 -22.38 -76.51
CA ASP A 391 -19.74 -22.08 -77.91
C ASP A 391 -19.17 -23.31 -78.65
N ALA A 392 -18.43 -24.17 -77.93
CA ALA A 392 -17.90 -25.43 -78.48
C ALA A 392 -18.98 -26.53 -78.66
N LEU A 393 -20.13 -26.44 -77.99
CA LEU A 393 -21.20 -27.46 -77.99
C LEU A 393 -22.60 -26.83 -78.21
N PRO A 394 -22.87 -26.24 -79.40
CA PRO A 394 -24.08 -25.43 -79.65
C PRO A 394 -25.41 -26.21 -79.62
N GLY A 395 -25.38 -27.55 -79.55
CA GLY A 395 -26.57 -28.40 -79.63
C GLY A 395 -27.16 -28.88 -78.28
N ILE A 396 -26.54 -28.57 -77.13
CA ILE A 396 -26.88 -29.20 -75.83
C ILE A 396 -27.79 -28.33 -74.95
N GLY A 397 -28.11 -27.10 -75.35
CA GLY A 397 -29.08 -26.26 -74.63
C GLY A 397 -28.62 -25.81 -73.24
N LEU A 398 -27.35 -25.41 -73.09
CA LEU A 398 -26.83 -24.83 -71.85
C LEU A 398 -27.43 -23.42 -71.65
N ALA A 399 -28.01 -23.18 -70.48
CA ALA A 399 -28.73 -21.95 -70.11
C ALA A 399 -27.84 -20.69 -70.15
N ASP A 400 -28.45 -19.53 -70.35
CA ASP A 400 -27.74 -18.24 -70.35
C ASP A 400 -27.28 -17.87 -68.94
N ASN A 401 -25.99 -17.54 -68.81
CA ASN A 401 -25.45 -16.93 -67.59
C ASN A 401 -26.04 -15.51 -67.50
N ARG A 402 -26.84 -15.26 -66.46
CA ARG A 402 -27.48 -13.97 -66.20
C ARG A 402 -26.85 -13.29 -65.00
#